data_AF-A0AAV4GWN4-F1
#
_entry.id   AF-A0AAV4GWN4-F1
#
_cell.length_a   1.000
_cell.length_b   1.000
_cell.length_c   1.000
_cell.angle_alpha   90.00
_cell.angle_beta   90.00
_cell.angle_gamma   90.00
#
_symmetry.space_group_name_H-M   'P 1'
#
loop_
_entity.id
_entity.type
_entity.pdbx_description
1 polymer ?
#
loop_
_entity_poly.entity_id
_entity_poly.type
_entity_poly.pdbx_seq_one_letter_code
_entity_poly.pdbx_strand_id
1 'polypeptide(L)'
;MVNTSESIVLYRFSNIYESLLYNVLPAILILVFSTTLVVHMKRHASWRLAASHQSANHNESISAHEQRAPRKYAADMRVSKTVLCIAAASCILGALYAMRSLLAVAIPGFQPMQAYGGEYGMVSRSLLLAAEINSSVNIIIYYRMGSKFRMTLKRLYRKKDTEST
;
A
#
# COMPACT_ATOMS: atom_id res chain seq x y z
N MET A 1 19.63 -37.46 19.13
CA MET A 1 18.28 -37.42 18.55
C MET A 1 17.59 -36.18 19.09
N VAL A 2 17.53 -35.11 18.29
CA VAL A 2 16.75 -33.92 18.64
C VAL A 2 15.28 -34.32 18.57
N ASN A 3 14.53 -34.13 19.67
CA ASN A 3 13.12 -34.49 19.76
C ASN A 3 12.33 -33.76 18.67
N THR A 4 11.92 -34.48 17.64
CA THR A 4 11.16 -33.97 16.49
C THR A 4 9.90 -33.22 16.93
N SER A 5 9.30 -33.63 18.05
CA SER A 5 8.16 -33.01 18.70
C SER A 5 8.42 -31.56 19.12
N GLU A 6 9.57 -31.27 19.73
CA GLU A 6 9.91 -29.92 20.22
C GLU A 6 10.19 -28.96 19.06
N SER A 7 10.87 -29.44 18.02
CA SER A 7 11.15 -28.64 16.81
C SER A 7 9.86 -28.23 16.08
N ILE A 8 8.83 -29.07 16.07
CA ILE A 8 7.54 -28.77 15.43
C ILE A 8 6.78 -27.72 16.24
N VAL A 9 6.80 -27.81 17.57
CA VAL A 9 6.14 -26.84 18.45
C VAL A 9 6.81 -25.47 18.34
N LEU A 10 8.15 -25.42 18.37
CA LEU A 10 8.92 -24.18 18.19
C LEU A 10 8.66 -23.55 16.83
N TYR A 11 8.63 -24.35 15.76
CA TYR A 11 8.33 -23.87 14.41
C TYR A 11 6.93 -23.28 14.30
N ARG A 12 5.91 -23.94 14.86
CA ARG A 12 4.54 -23.42 14.88
C ARG A 12 4.44 -22.12 15.67
N PHE A 13 5.10 -22.03 16.82
CA PHE A 13 5.09 -20.84 17.65
C PHE A 13 5.77 -19.66 16.95
N SER A 14 6.93 -19.89 16.34
CA SER A 14 7.64 -18.90 15.52
C SER A 14 6.78 -18.41 14.35
N ASN A 15 6.14 -19.32 13.63
CA ASN A 15 5.33 -18.98 12.46
C ASN A 15 4.06 -18.19 12.84
N ILE A 16 3.44 -18.49 13.99
CA ILE A 16 2.31 -17.71 14.52
C ILE A 16 2.77 -16.31 14.92
N TYR A 17 3.90 -16.20 15.62
CA TYR A 17 4.46 -14.93 16.06
C TYR A 17 4.84 -14.03 14.88
N GLU A 18 5.53 -14.58 13.88
CA GLU A 18 5.86 -13.86 12.64
C GLU A 18 4.59 -13.44 11.89
N SER A 19 3.60 -14.33 11.77
CA SER A 19 2.35 -14.00 11.09
C SER A 19 1.60 -12.86 11.78
N LEU A 20 1.58 -12.82 13.11
CA LEU A 20 0.94 -11.75 13.87
C LEU A 20 1.66 -10.41 13.70
N LEU A 21 2.99 -10.40 13.86
CA LEU A 21 3.76 -9.17 13.81
C LEU A 21 3.94 -8.61 12.40
N TYR A 22 4.19 -9.46 11.40
CA TYR A 22 4.51 -9.00 10.04
C TYR A 22 3.30 -8.88 9.12
N ASN A 23 2.18 -9.56 9.42
CA ASN A 23 0.97 -9.44 8.61
C ASN A 23 -0.16 -8.71 9.35
N VAL A 24 -0.56 -9.20 10.52
CA VAL A 24 -1.78 -8.71 11.19
C VAL A 24 -1.61 -7.29 11.72
N LEU A 25 -0.56 -7.03 12.47
CA LEU A 25 -0.29 -5.72 13.08
C LEU A 25 -0.15 -4.60 12.02
N PRO A 26 0.70 -4.73 10.99
CA PRO A 26 0.79 -3.72 9.93
C PRO A 26 -0.49 -3.59 9.12
N ALA A 27 -1.24 -4.67 8.87
CA ALA A 27 -2.53 -4.57 8.18
C ALA A 27 -3.53 -3.74 8.98
N ILE A 28 -3.63 -3.95 10.29
CA ILE A 28 -4.50 -3.16 11.18
C ILE A 28 -4.07 -1.69 11.16
N LEU A 29 -2.77 -1.40 11.33
CA LEU A 29 -2.26 -0.03 11.28
C LEU A 29 -2.57 0.64 9.94
N ILE A 30 -2.31 -0.04 8.82
CA ILE A 30 -2.58 0.47 7.47
C ILE A 30 -4.06 0.81 7.29
N LEU A 31 -4.97 -0.06 7.75
CA LEU A 31 -6.41 0.17 7.68
C LEU A 31 -6.84 1.37 8.53
N VAL A 32 -6.37 1.44 9.79
CA VAL A 32 -6.72 2.54 10.70
C VAL A 32 -6.18 3.88 10.18
N PHE A 33 -4.92 3.93 9.76
CA PHE A 33 -4.34 5.16 9.22
C PHE A 33 -4.97 5.56 7.88
N SER A 34 -5.25 4.60 6.99
CA SER A 34 -5.89 4.91 5.69
C SER A 34 -7.32 5.41 5.87
N THR A 35 -8.12 4.77 6.72
CA THR A 35 -9.50 5.21 7.00
C THR A 35 -9.51 6.58 7.66
N THR A 36 -8.66 6.80 8.66
CA THR A 36 -8.50 8.10 9.32
C THR A 36 -8.10 9.17 8.30
N LEU A 37 -7.10 8.89 7.45
CA LEU A 37 -6.66 9.82 6.41
C LEU A 37 -7.79 10.16 5.44
N VAL A 38 -8.54 9.16 4.95
CA VAL A 38 -9.67 9.37 4.03
C VAL A 38 -10.76 10.22 4.69
N VAL A 39 -11.12 9.92 5.95
CA VAL A 39 -12.13 10.68 6.70
C VAL A 39 -11.67 12.12 6.92
N HIS A 40 -10.43 12.33 7.36
CA HIS A 40 -9.87 13.66 7.59
C HIS A 40 -9.82 14.47 6.28
N MET A 41 -9.41 13.83 5.18
CA MET A 41 -9.35 14.49 3.88
C MET A 41 -10.73 14.80 3.32
N LYS A 42 -11.72 13.90 3.47
CA LYS A 42 -13.12 14.19 3.12
C LYS A 42 -13.67 15.37 3.92
N ARG A 43 -13.44 15.40 5.23
CA ARG A 43 -13.91 16.47 6.12
C ARG A 43 -13.24 17.80 5.80
N HIS A 44 -11.93 17.82 5.57
CA HIS A 44 -11.20 19.03 5.19
C HIS A 44 -11.59 19.51 3.78
N ALA A 45 -11.90 18.59 2.87
CA ALA A 45 -12.41 18.90 1.54
C ALA A 45 -13.82 19.48 1.56
N SER A 46 -14.74 18.90 2.34
CA SER A 46 -16.11 19.40 2.46
C SER A 46 -16.14 20.79 3.11
N TRP A 47 -15.31 21.03 4.12
CA TRP A 47 -15.14 22.35 4.73
C TRP A 47 -14.68 23.40 3.72
N ARG A 48 -13.73 23.06 2.84
CA ARG A 48 -13.23 23.98 1.82
C ARG A 48 -14.26 24.28 0.73
N LEU A 49 -15.03 23.28 0.31
CA LEU A 49 -16.14 23.48 -0.63
C LEU A 49 -17.23 24.37 -0.04
N ALA A 50 -17.62 24.14 1.22
CA ALA A 50 -18.60 24.97 1.91
C ALA A 50 -18.14 26.43 2.04
N ALA A 51 -16.87 26.66 2.39
CA ALA A 51 -16.30 28.01 2.49
C ALA A 51 -16.23 28.75 1.13
N SER A 52 -15.96 28.03 0.03
CA SER A 52 -15.98 28.64 -1.31
C SER A 52 -17.40 29.00 -1.78
N HIS A 53 -18.41 28.17 -1.50
CA HIS A 53 -19.80 28.48 -1.85
C HIS A 53 -20.35 29.69 -1.09
N GLN A 54 -19.90 29.91 0.15
CA GLN A 54 -20.28 31.08 0.94
C GLN A 54 -19.64 32.40 0.43
N SER A 55 -18.49 32.30 -0.25
CA SER A 55 -17.76 33.45 -0.79
C SER A 55 -18.22 33.85 -2.20
N ALA A 56 -18.77 32.90 -2.97
CA ALA A 56 -19.21 33.11 -4.35
C ALA A 56 -20.50 33.96 -4.48
N ASN A 57 -21.29 34.09 -3.41
CA ASN A 57 -22.50 34.92 -3.41
C ASN A 57 -22.23 36.43 -3.26
N HIS A 58 -20.96 36.87 -3.20
CA HIS A 58 -20.66 38.26 -2.85
C HIS A 58 -19.70 39.04 -3.75
N ASN A 59 -19.21 38.55 -4.89
CA ASN A 59 -18.66 39.46 -5.92
C ASN A 59 -18.29 38.76 -7.25
N GLU A 60 -18.78 39.34 -8.34
CA GLU A 60 -18.32 39.12 -9.71
C GLU A 60 -16.88 39.64 -9.90
N SER A 61 -15.88 38.89 -9.45
CA SER A 61 -14.54 38.94 -10.06
C SER A 61 -13.83 37.63 -9.76
N ILE A 62 -13.79 36.74 -10.76
CA ILE A 62 -13.17 35.42 -10.68
C ILE A 62 -11.66 35.62 -10.51
N SER A 63 -11.23 35.74 -9.24
CA SER A 63 -9.82 35.89 -8.90
C SER A 63 -9.13 34.53 -9.04
N ALA A 64 -7.87 34.54 -9.49
CA ALA A 64 -7.01 33.36 -9.60
C ALA A 64 -6.88 32.53 -8.29
N HIS A 65 -7.38 33.05 -7.17
CA HIS A 65 -7.44 32.39 -5.87
C HIS A 65 -8.52 31.30 -5.81
N GLU A 66 -9.63 31.45 -6.54
CA GLU A 66 -10.76 30.52 -6.52
C GLU A 66 -10.48 29.25 -7.34
N GLN A 67 -9.69 29.36 -8.42
CA GLN A 67 -9.18 28.21 -9.18
C GLN A 67 -8.11 27.38 -8.43
N ARG A 68 -7.49 27.94 -7.37
CA ARG A 68 -6.46 27.24 -6.57
C ARG A 68 -7.06 26.20 -5.63
N ALA A 69 -8.25 26.46 -5.08
CA ALA A 69 -8.96 25.54 -4.18
C ALA A 69 -9.34 24.19 -4.83
N PRO A 70 -9.99 24.13 -6.01
CA PRO A 70 -10.33 22.86 -6.67
C PRO A 70 -9.08 22.10 -7.15
N ARG A 71 -8.01 22.81 -7.51
CA ARG A 71 -6.74 22.19 -7.92
C ARG A 71 -6.00 21.54 -6.75
N LYS A 72 -6.03 22.17 -5.56
CA LYS A 72 -5.46 21.62 -4.33
C LYS A 72 -6.28 20.41 -3.85
N TYR A 73 -7.61 20.47 -3.97
CA TYR A 73 -8.52 19.35 -3.73
C TYR A 73 -8.24 18.14 -4.64
N ALA A 74 -8.08 18.36 -5.95
CA ALA A 74 -7.76 17.27 -6.87
C ALA A 74 -6.39 16.63 -6.61
N ALA A 75 -5.43 17.39 -6.08
CA ALA A 75 -4.13 16.87 -5.67
C ALA A 75 -4.25 16.03 -4.38
N ASP A 76 -4.95 16.55 -3.38
CA ASP A 76 -5.21 15.89 -2.09
C ASP A 76 -5.97 14.56 -2.29
N MET A 77 -7.04 14.56 -3.10
CA MET A 77 -7.78 13.34 -3.46
C MET A 77 -6.92 12.29 -4.16
N ARG A 78 -5.99 12.72 -5.03
CA ARG A 78 -5.04 11.80 -5.69
C ARG A 78 -4.13 11.16 -4.66
N VAL A 79 -3.63 11.93 -3.69
CA VAL A 79 -2.80 11.39 -2.60
C VAL A 79 -3.59 10.36 -1.79
N SER A 80 -4.82 10.66 -1.37
CA SER A 80 -5.67 9.68 -0.66
C SER A 80 -5.88 8.41 -1.49
N LYS A 81 -6.15 8.55 -2.79
CA LYS A 81 -6.37 7.41 -3.69
C LYS A 81 -5.10 6.57 -3.85
N THR A 82 -3.93 7.20 -3.90
CA THR A 82 -2.65 6.45 -3.92
C THR A 82 -2.44 5.68 -2.63
N VAL A 83 -2.61 6.31 -1.46
CA VAL A 83 -2.46 5.65 -0.16
C VAL A 83 -3.42 4.48 -0.04
N LEU A 84 -4.68 4.65 -0.46
CA LEU A 84 -5.68 3.59 -0.42
C LEU A 84 -5.34 2.44 -1.38
N CYS A 85 -4.81 2.71 -2.57
CA CYS A 85 -4.33 1.65 -3.47
C CYS A 85 -3.16 0.87 -2.88
N ILE A 86 -2.18 1.55 -2.28
CA ILE A 86 -1.03 0.91 -1.63
C ILE A 86 -1.50 0.06 -0.43
N ALA A 87 -2.42 0.60 0.37
CA ALA A 87 -3.04 -0.10 1.49
C ALA A 87 -3.78 -1.37 1.04
N ALA A 88 -4.62 -1.25 0.01
CA ALA A 88 -5.36 -2.38 -0.54
C ALA A 88 -4.43 -3.48 -1.09
N ALA A 89 -3.40 -3.09 -1.84
CA ALA A 89 -2.41 -4.05 -2.37
C ALA A 89 -1.65 -4.77 -1.24
N SER A 90 -1.27 -4.03 -0.19
CA SER A 90 -0.62 -4.59 0.99
C SER A 90 -1.53 -5.57 1.75
N CYS A 91 -2.82 -5.25 1.91
CA CYS A 91 -3.79 -6.14 2.53
C CYS A 91 -3.99 -7.44 1.73
N ILE A 92 -4.07 -7.36 0.40
CA ILE A 92 -4.19 -8.55 -0.46
C ILE A 92 -2.98 -9.47 -0.26
N LEU A 93 -1.77 -8.92 -0.25
CA LEU A 93 -0.57 -9.71 -0.02
C LEU A 93 -0.52 -10.34 1.38
N GLY A 94 -0.85 -9.56 2.41
CA GLY A 94 -0.94 -10.07 3.78
C GLY A 94 -1.95 -11.21 3.91
N ALA A 95 -3.10 -11.12 3.22
CA ALA A 95 -4.10 -12.17 3.18
C ALA A 95 -3.58 -13.45 2.50
N LEU A 96 -2.81 -13.34 1.42
CA LEU A 96 -2.19 -14.49 0.76
C LEU A 96 -1.13 -15.16 1.66
N TYR A 97 -0.33 -14.39 2.39
CA TYR A 97 0.62 -14.91 3.39
C TYR A 97 -0.08 -15.63 4.54
N ALA A 98 -1.19 -15.05 5.05
CA ALA A 98 -2.01 -15.66 6.08
C ALA A 98 -2.65 -16.97 5.57
N MET A 99 -3.15 -16.99 4.34
CA MET A 99 -3.73 -18.19 3.72
C MET A 99 -2.70 -19.32 3.60
N ARG A 100 -1.46 -19.03 3.19
CA ARG A 100 -0.37 -20.02 3.18
C ARG A 100 -0.11 -20.58 4.58
N SER A 101 -0.09 -19.71 5.58
CA SER A 101 0.15 -20.11 6.98
C SER A 101 -1.00 -20.96 7.51
N LEU A 102 -2.23 -20.64 7.13
CA LEU A 102 -3.42 -21.44 7.45
C LEU A 102 -3.36 -22.82 6.77
N LEU A 103 -2.97 -22.89 5.49
CA LEU A 103 -2.78 -24.14 4.77
C LEU A 103 -1.74 -25.03 5.45
N ALA A 104 -0.65 -24.44 5.96
CA ALA A 104 0.40 -25.17 6.70
C ALA A 104 -0.07 -25.74 8.05
N VAL A 105 -1.16 -25.20 8.61
CA VAL A 105 -1.77 -25.71 9.85
C VAL A 105 -2.91 -26.68 9.55
N ALA A 106 -3.74 -26.38 8.54
CA ALA A 106 -4.93 -27.13 8.19
C ALA A 106 -4.62 -28.43 7.45
N ILE A 107 -3.57 -28.45 6.61
CA ILE A 107 -3.17 -29.61 5.84
C ILE A 107 -1.93 -30.25 6.49
N PRO A 108 -2.07 -31.40 7.19
CA PRO A 108 -0.92 -32.15 7.68
C PRO A 108 -0.07 -32.60 6.48
N GLY A 109 1.23 -32.30 6.48
CA GLY A 109 2.10 -32.52 5.31
C GLY A 109 2.50 -31.27 4.54
N PHE A 110 1.77 -30.16 4.70
CA PHE A 110 2.04 -28.90 3.97
C PHE A 110 3.14 -28.07 4.64
N GLN A 111 4.35 -28.62 4.65
CA GLN A 111 5.54 -28.03 5.27
C GLN A 111 6.76 -28.21 4.36
N PRO A 112 7.81 -27.37 4.49
CA PRO A 112 8.99 -27.39 3.61
C PRO A 112 9.69 -28.74 3.49
N MET A 113 9.61 -29.56 4.54
CA MET A 113 10.34 -30.82 4.69
C MET A 113 9.43 -32.07 4.65
N GLN A 114 8.16 -31.89 4.30
CA GLN A 114 7.16 -32.97 4.26
C GLN A 114 6.68 -33.25 2.83
N ALA A 115 5.70 -34.15 2.68
CA ALA A 115 5.25 -34.69 1.39
C ALA A 115 4.89 -33.60 0.35
N TYR A 116 4.42 -32.43 0.80
CA TYR A 116 4.07 -31.30 -0.07
C TYR A 116 5.11 -30.16 -0.06
N GLY A 117 6.37 -30.48 0.25
CA GLY A 117 7.45 -29.48 0.35
C GLY A 117 7.72 -28.75 -0.97
N GLY A 118 7.54 -29.42 -2.11
CA GLY A 118 7.68 -28.83 -3.44
C GLY A 118 6.62 -27.76 -3.71
N GLU A 119 5.36 -28.08 -3.45
CA GLU A 119 4.20 -27.21 -3.59
C GLU A 119 4.29 -26.03 -2.62
N TYR A 120 4.69 -26.28 -1.38
CA TYR A 120 4.96 -25.24 -0.39
C TYR A 120 6.05 -24.28 -0.86
N GLY A 121 7.12 -24.81 -1.44
CA GLY A 121 8.21 -24.04 -2.04
C GLY A 121 7.74 -23.18 -3.22
N MET A 122 6.94 -23.74 -4.12
CA MET A 122 6.34 -23.01 -5.24
C MET A 122 5.45 -21.86 -4.77
N VAL A 123 4.53 -22.12 -3.82
CA VAL A 123 3.65 -21.09 -3.25
C VAL A 123 4.47 -19.99 -2.59
N SER A 124 5.52 -20.35 -1.84
CA SER A 124 6.40 -19.39 -1.17
C SER A 124 7.17 -18.51 -2.16
N ARG A 125 7.67 -19.08 -3.27
CA ARG A 125 8.32 -18.31 -4.35
C ARG A 125 7.34 -17.39 -5.07
N SER A 126 6.13 -17.87 -5.35
CA SER A 126 5.08 -17.04 -5.98
C SER A 126 4.68 -15.87 -5.09
N LEU A 127 4.57 -16.08 -3.77
CA LEU A 127 4.34 -15.02 -2.79
C LEU A 127 5.48 -14.01 -2.75
N LEU A 128 6.73 -14.48 -2.80
CA LEU A 128 7.90 -13.61 -2.87
C LEU A 128 7.86 -12.74 -4.13
N LEU A 129 7.58 -13.32 -5.30
CA LEU A 129 7.44 -12.58 -6.55
C LEU A 129 6.29 -11.57 -6.47
N ALA A 130 5.15 -11.94 -5.87
CA ALA A 130 4.05 -11.02 -5.64
C ALA A 130 4.46 -9.85 -4.72
N ALA A 131 5.33 -10.09 -3.74
CA ALA A 131 5.85 -9.05 -2.83
C ALA A 131 6.77 -8.07 -3.55
N GLU A 132 7.67 -8.58 -4.40
CA GLU A 132 8.50 -7.75 -5.27
C GLU A 132 7.65 -6.91 -6.22
N ILE A 133 6.63 -7.51 -6.83
CA ILE A 133 5.68 -6.79 -7.68
C ILE A 133 4.97 -5.70 -6.88
N ASN A 134 4.46 -6.00 -5.68
CA ASN A 134 3.78 -5.03 -4.83
C ASN A 134 4.70 -3.84 -4.47
N SER A 135 5.97 -4.11 -4.20
CA SER A 135 6.98 -3.06 -3.96
C SER A 135 7.15 -2.16 -5.20
N SER A 136 7.21 -2.75 -6.40
CA SER A 136 7.33 -2.01 -7.67
C SER A 136 6.07 -1.21 -8.05
N VAL A 137 4.88 -1.70 -7.69
CA VAL A 137 3.60 -1.06 -7.96
C VAL A 137 3.52 0.32 -7.30
N ASN A 138 4.15 0.50 -6.15
CA ASN A 138 4.25 1.81 -5.49
C ASN A 138 4.87 2.86 -6.43
N ILE A 139 5.96 2.53 -7.12
CA ILE A 139 6.63 3.43 -8.09
C ILE A 139 5.68 3.77 -9.25
N ILE A 140 4.97 2.79 -9.79
CA ILE A 140 4.02 2.99 -10.89
C ILE A 140 2.88 3.91 -10.45
N ILE A 141 2.35 3.70 -9.24
CA ILE A 141 1.29 4.51 -8.65
C ILE A 141 1.78 5.96 -8.48
N TYR A 142 2.97 6.17 -7.92
CA TYR A 142 3.55 7.51 -7.77
C TYR A 142 3.79 8.19 -9.12
N TYR A 143 4.25 7.45 -10.13
CA TYR A 143 4.42 7.98 -11.48
C TYR A 143 3.08 8.37 -12.13
N ARG A 144 2.07 7.51 -12.07
CA ARG A 144 0.74 7.76 -12.68
C ARG A 144 -0.07 8.82 -11.94
N MET A 145 0.06 8.95 -10.63
CA MET A 145 -0.79 9.85 -9.83
C MET A 145 -0.08 11.13 -9.37
N GLY A 146 1.24 11.09 -9.15
CA GLY A 146 2.04 12.23 -8.69
C GLY A 146 2.43 13.16 -9.84
N SER A 147 1.81 14.34 -9.94
CA SER A 147 2.23 15.38 -10.89
C SER A 147 3.64 15.91 -10.57
N LYS A 148 3.98 16.07 -9.29
CA LYS A 148 5.32 16.49 -8.84
C LYS A 148 6.41 15.47 -9.18
N PHE A 149 6.12 14.18 -9.02
CA PHE A 149 7.06 13.11 -9.35
C PHE A 149 7.36 13.07 -10.85
N ARG A 150 6.32 13.15 -11.70
CA ARG A 150 6.47 13.29 -13.16
C ARG A 150 7.25 14.53 -13.57
N MET A 151 7.01 15.67 -12.90
CA MET A 151 7.71 16.92 -13.19
C MET A 151 9.20 16.84 -12.83
N THR A 152 9.52 16.14 -11.73
CA THR A 152 10.90 15.89 -11.29
C THR A 152 11.63 14.96 -12.26
N LEU A 153 10.99 13.86 -12.68
CA LEU A 153 11.53 12.97 -13.71
C LEU A 153 11.77 13.68 -15.04
N LYS A 154 10.81 14.48 -15.51
CA LYS A 154 11.01 15.30 -16.72
C LYS A 154 12.19 16.26 -16.60
N ARG A 155 12.38 16.89 -15.42
CA ARG A 155 13.52 17.77 -15.18
C ARG A 155 14.85 17.01 -15.16
N LEU A 156 14.86 15.80 -14.59
CA LEU A 156 16.05 14.95 -14.53
C LEU A 156 16.49 14.49 -15.93
N TYR A 157 15.55 13.99 -16.74
CA TYR A 157 15.83 13.60 -18.13
C TYR A 157 16.29 14.78 -18.98
N ARG A 158 15.61 15.94 -18.85
CA ARG A 158 15.97 17.13 -19.62
C ARG A 158 17.34 17.72 -19.23
N LYS A 159 17.78 17.56 -17.97
CA LYS A 159 19.14 17.91 -17.53
C LYS A 159 20.19 16.98 -18.13
N LYS A 160 19.90 15.68 -18.16
CA LYS A 160 20.81 14.67 -18.74
C LYS A 160 21.14 14.98 -20.20
N ASP A 161 20.17 15.42 -20.99
CA ASP A 161 20.38 15.79 -22.40
C ASP A 161 21.24 17.06 -22.58
N THR A 162 21.30 17.92 -21.55
CA THR A 162 22.06 19.19 -21.63
C THR A 162 23.52 19.05 -21.17
N GLU A 163 23.85 18.01 -20.39
CA GLU A 163 25.22 17.71 -19.94
C GLU A 163 25.96 16.74 -20.88
N SER A 164 25.26 16.14 -21.85
CA SER A 164 25.83 15.23 -22.86
C SER A 164 26.05 15.87 -24.24
N THR A 165 26.00 17.21 -24.33
CA THR A 165 26.32 18.00 -25.53
C THR A 165 27.48 18.93 -25.22
#